data_AF-A0A1H3NXP5-F1
#
_entry.id   AF-A0A1H3NXP5-F1
#
_cell.length_a   1.000
_cell.length_b   1.000
_cell.length_c   1.000
_cell.angle_alpha   90.00
_cell.angle_beta   90.00
_cell.angle_gamma   90.00
#
_symmetry.space_group_name_H-M   'P 1'
#
loop_
_entity.id
_entity.type
_entity.pdbx_description
1 polymer ?
#
loop_
_entity_poly.entity_id
_entity_poly.type
_entity_poly.pdbx_seq_one_letter_code
_entity_poly.pdbx_strand_id
1 'polypeptide(L)' 'MPGKSPLSRAGWDIMFGVFCLAAVLYVGELWQQGLLVVLGGTAVVYGLQTAREARSL' A
#
# COMPACT_ATOMS: atom_id res chain seq x y z
N MET A 1 4.39 -6.67 -13.65
CA MET A 1 3.33 -6.91 -14.64
C MET A 1 3.44 -5.84 -15.73
N PRO A 2 4.07 -6.13 -16.88
CA PRO A 2 4.12 -5.20 -18.00
C PRO A 2 2.70 -5.07 -18.59
N GLY A 3 2.16 -3.84 -18.69
CA GLY A 3 0.90 -3.57 -19.38
C GLY A 3 -0.32 -3.13 -18.53
N LYS A 4 -0.21 -3.04 -17.20
CA LYS A 4 -1.29 -2.44 -16.37
C LYS A 4 -1.11 -0.92 -16.28
N SER A 5 -2.21 -0.16 -16.41
CA SER A 5 -2.16 1.31 -16.31
C SER A 5 -1.54 1.74 -14.97
N PRO A 6 -0.78 2.85 -14.93
CA PRO A 6 -0.15 3.35 -13.70
C PRO A 6 -1.15 3.51 -12.56
N LEU A 7 -2.37 3.93 -12.90
CA LEU A 7 -3.49 4.09 -11.98
C LEU A 7 -3.98 2.75 -11.39
N SER A 8 -4.01 1.69 -12.20
CA SER A 8 -4.38 0.35 -11.72
C SER A 8 -3.34 -0.19 -10.74
N ARG A 9 -2.04 0.02 -11.03
CA ARG A 9 -0.96 -0.38 -10.11
C ARG A 9 -1.04 0.37 -8.78
N ALA A 10 -1.23 1.69 -8.84
CA ALA A 10 -1.43 2.52 -7.66
C ALA A 10 -2.60 2.04 -6.79
N GLY A 11 -3.73 1.67 -7.41
CA GLY A 11 -4.89 1.12 -6.70
C GLY A 11 -4.56 -0.17 -5.95
N TRP A 12 -3.80 -1.08 -6.57
CA TRP A 12 -3.35 -2.32 -5.92
C TRP A 12 -2.40 -2.06 -4.76
N ASP A 13 -1.46 -1.11 -4.89
CA ASP A 13 -0.52 -0.76 -3.83
C ASP A 13 -1.25 -0.17 -2.61
N ILE A 14 -2.26 0.67 -2.84
CA ILE A 14 -3.11 1.21 -1.77
C ILE A 14 -3.91 0.10 -1.10
N MET A 15 -4.55 -0.79 -1.87
CA MET A 15 -5.33 -1.91 -1.30
C MET A 15 -4.46 -2.85 -0.46
N PHE A 16 -3.27 -3.19 -0.96
CA PHE A 16 -2.29 -3.98 -0.22
C PHE A 16 -1.88 -3.26 1.08
N GLY A 17 -1.60 -1.96 0.99
CA GLY A 17 -1.22 -1.17 2.15
C GLY A 17 -2.31 -1.13 3.23
N VAL A 18 -3.57 -0.90 2.84
CA VAL A 18 -4.73 -0.94 3.73
C VAL A 18 -4.90 -2.32 4.36
N PHE A 19 -4.72 -3.39 3.59
CA PHE A 19 -4.76 -4.76 4.10
C PHE A 19 -3.72 -5.00 5.20
N CYS A 20 -2.46 -4.59 4.98
CA CYS A 20 -1.41 -4.70 5.99
C CYS A 20 -1.75 -3.93 7.27
N LEU A 21 -2.26 -2.70 7.14
CA LEU A 21 -2.67 -1.89 8.29
C LEU A 21 -3.84 -2.51 9.06
N ALA A 22 -4.81 -3.10 8.36
CA ALA A 22 -5.91 -3.81 8.99
C ALA A 22 -5.44 -5.08 9.73
N ALA A 23 -4.46 -5.81 9.16
CA ALA A 23 -3.90 -7.02 9.75
C ALA A 23 -3.22 -6.77 11.10
N VAL A 24 -2.74 -5.55 11.37
CA VAL A 24 -2.15 -5.16 12.67
C VAL A 24 -3.09 -5.47 13.84
N LEU A 25 -4.40 -5.29 13.64
CA LEU A 25 -5.43 -5.52 14.68
C LEU A 25 -5.59 -6.99 15.06
N TYR A 26 -5.07 -7.92 14.25
CA TYR A 26 -5.25 -9.36 14.40
C TYR A 26 -3.96 -10.09 14.76
N VAL A 27 -2.85 -9.37 14.88
CA VAL A 27 -1.52 -9.94 15.16
C VAL A 27 -1.12 -9.63 16.61
N GLY A 28 -0.73 -10.65 17.37
CA GLY A 28 -0.34 -10.50 18.78
C GLY A 28 1.10 -10.03 19.01
N GLU A 29 1.99 -10.30 18.06
CA GLU A 29 3.42 -10.00 18.19
C GLU A 29 3.76 -8.57 17.76
N LEU A 30 4.33 -7.76 18.67
CA LEU A 30 4.63 -6.34 18.44
C LEU A 30 5.57 -6.09 17.26
N TRP A 31 6.55 -6.98 17.03
CA TRP A 31 7.47 -6.84 15.91
C TRP A 31 6.79 -7.06 14.55
N GLN A 32 5.81 -7.98 14.48
CA GLN A 32 5.01 -8.21 13.28
C GLN A 32 4.06 -7.05 13.03
N GLN A 33 3.44 -6.50 14.08
CA GLN A 33 2.65 -5.28 13.98
C GLN A 33 3.49 -4.12 13.42
N GLY A 34 4.71 -3.93 13.94
CA GLY A 34 5.65 -2.93 13.44
C GLY A 34 5.96 -3.09 11.95
N LEU A 35 6.26 -4.32 11.50
CA LEU A 35 6.49 -4.61 10.08
C LEU A 35 5.25 -4.31 9.22
N LEU A 36 4.06 -4.71 9.68
CA LEU A 36 2.80 -4.48 8.97
C LEU A 36 2.46 -2.98 8.87
N VAL A 37 2.73 -2.20 9.91
CA VAL A 37 2.57 -0.73 9.88
C VAL A 37 3.52 -0.11 8.86
N VAL A 38 4.80 -0.49 8.89
CA VAL A 38 5.81 0.06 7.97
C VAL A 38 5.50 -0.32 6.53
N LEU A 39 5.26 -1.60 6.24
CA LEU A 39 4.93 -2.08 4.90
C LEU A 39 3.59 -1.50 4.42
N GLY A 40 2.58 -1.48 5.28
CA GLY A 40 1.26 -0.96 4.95
C GLY A 40 1.29 0.55 4.66
N GLY A 41 1.91 1.33 5.55
CA GLY A 41 2.04 2.77 5.40
C GLY A 41 2.84 3.14 4.15
N THR A 42 3.97 2.48 3.91
CA THR A 42 4.79 2.75 2.72
C THR A 42 4.07 2.42 1.42
N ALA A 43 3.34 1.29 1.36
CA ALA A 43 2.56 0.92 0.18
C ALA A 43 1.42 1.92 -0.13
N VAL A 44 0.69 2.39 0.90
CA VAL A 44 -0.34 3.42 0.72
C VAL A 44 0.28 4.73 0.21
N VAL A 45 1.37 5.19 0.83
CA VAL A 45 2.03 6.44 0.42
C VAL A 45 2.53 6.34 -1.02
N TYR A 46 3.20 5.24 -1.37
CA TYR A 46 3.71 5.01 -2.72
C TYR A 46 2.59 4.94 -3.76
N GLY A 47 1.51 4.22 -3.47
CA GLY A 47 0.36 4.14 -4.35
C GLY A 47 -0.33 5.50 -4.52
N LEU A 48 -0.46 6.30 -3.46
CA LEU A 48 -0.99 7.66 -3.54
C LEU A 48 -0.10 8.59 -4.37
N GLN A 49 1.22 8.51 -4.23
CA GLN A 49 2.17 9.26 -5.05
C GLN A 49 2.03 8.87 -6.53
N THR A 50 1.99 7.57 -6.82
CA THR A 50 1.82 7.05 -8.19
C THR A 50 0.48 7.49 -8.80
N ALA A 51 -0.61 7.47 -8.03
CA ALA A 51 -1.91 7.94 -8.48
C ALA A 51 -1.93 9.45 -8.78
N ARG A 52 -1.19 10.25 -7.98
CA ARG A 52 -1.05 11.69 -8.20
C ARG A 52 -0.28 11.98 -9.50
N GLU A 53 0.85 11.31 -9.70
CA GLU A 53 1.67 11.45 -10.92
C GLU A 53 0.88 11.04 -12.18
N ALA A 54 0.14 9.93 -12.10
CA ALA A 54 -0.70 9.46 -13.20
C ALA A 54 -1.87 10.39 -13.54
N ARG A 55 -2.29 11.26 -12.61
CA ARG A 55 -3.37 12.26 -12.83
C ARG A 55 -2.84 13.58 -13.40
N SER A 56 -1.55 13.86 -13.25
CA SER A 56 -0.91 15.06 -13.80
C SER A 56 -0.44 14.91 -15.26
N LEU A 57 -0.54 13.70 -15.82
CA LEU A 57 -0.28 13.38 -17.23
C LEU A 57 -1.58 13.41 -18.04
#